data_AF-B0DFR4-F1
#
_entry.id   AF-B0DFR4-F1
#
_cell.length_a   1.000
_cell.length_b   1.000
_cell.length_c   1.000
_cell.angle_alpha   90.00
_cell.angle_beta   90.00
_cell.angle_gamma   90.00
#
_symmetry.space_group_name_H-M   'P 1'
#
loop_
_entity.id
_entity.type
_entity.pdbx_description
1 polymer ?
#
loop_
_entity_poly.entity_id
_entity_poly.type
_entity_poly.pdbx_seq_one_letter_code
_entity_poly.pdbx_strand_id
1 'polypeptide(L)'
;MSAERSPNRKDTSAEQGEPTEFNDRHGSIFTKAIPRPRITLYDLLVLFTTIGFGIAQAITSFIGTTIVSVTLQWIASIVIFLFFFILSLYKSEDPETQRMKWFFQTDYSGTKFPKNLRKPTLDALRTEPHHGKVPIITANRIFVTITVVIFGLTKATLAYGGFNTAANTIDWIFGIIISSMTYCLEMYQDSSADVWPAFFVADYEPVLVSGGSFIGFSSLFLFGMVVMALWTAFWLFALFIFWQWQPLPRNIPAFPAVLDDIHFLCCKTLVIMFTILNALVGMQLFRTFSFVLGVFLRMRLPSTFSRPRLLPRIRFSMTNVVFSRHLQQLYGRVKPYIVRALTLSISFVLAFALFVSPIGFWFPTRTLYSQLHTSLWYRLTLTVAMVGMGFLVTYFSMSPLSSADVE
;
A
#
# COMPACT_ATOMS: atom_id res chain seq x y z
N MET A 1 29.47 79.91 -4.02
CA MET A 1 29.52 79.54 -2.59
C MET A 1 29.29 78.04 -2.51
N SER A 2 30.26 77.18 -2.78
CA SER A 2 31.60 76.97 -2.17
C SER A 2 31.57 76.14 -0.90
N ALA A 3 32.53 75.19 -0.87
CA ALA A 3 32.93 74.21 0.15
C ALA A 3 32.11 72.91 0.12
N GLU A 4 32.56 71.77 -0.43
CA GLU A 4 33.90 71.15 -0.50
C GLU A 4 34.57 70.99 0.88
N ARG A 5 34.43 69.78 1.46
CA ARG A 5 35.41 69.16 2.36
C ARG A 5 35.11 67.68 2.63
N SER A 6 35.77 66.82 1.85
CA SER A 6 36.42 65.59 2.35
C SER A 6 37.87 65.99 2.75
N PRO A 7 38.74 65.18 3.39
CA PRO A 7 38.59 63.83 3.96
C PRO A 7 39.08 63.74 5.43
N ASN A 8 38.78 62.65 6.15
CA ASN A 8 39.81 62.11 7.05
C ASN A 8 39.69 60.61 7.30
N ARG A 9 40.76 59.95 6.87
CA ARG A 9 41.11 58.56 7.01
C ARG A 9 41.79 58.40 8.37
N LYS A 10 41.26 57.55 9.23
CA LYS A 10 42.02 56.96 10.34
C LYS A 10 41.93 55.45 10.24
N ASP A 11 42.92 54.92 9.56
CA ASP A 11 43.37 53.55 9.71
C ASP A 11 43.80 53.37 11.18
N THR A 12 43.15 52.46 11.90
CA THR A 12 43.68 51.94 13.16
C THR A 12 43.44 50.46 13.17
N SER A 13 44.49 49.77 12.74
CA SER A 13 44.72 48.34 12.83
C SER A 13 44.56 47.89 14.28
N ALA A 14 43.51 47.12 14.53
CA ALA A 14 43.43 46.20 15.66
C ALA A 14 43.16 44.82 15.08
N GLU A 15 44.25 44.17 14.73
CA GLU A 15 44.35 42.75 14.39
C GLU A 15 44.02 41.96 15.67
N GLN A 16 42.72 41.83 15.94
CA GLN A 16 42.20 41.02 17.02
C GLN A 16 41.89 39.66 16.42
N GLY A 17 42.76 38.70 16.71
CA GLY A 17 42.75 37.35 16.15
C GLY A 17 41.35 36.75 16.16
N GLU A 18 40.82 36.53 14.96
CA GLU A 18 39.66 35.66 14.76
C GLU A 18 40.02 34.28 15.31
N PRO A 19 39.34 33.80 16.37
CA PRO A 19 39.43 32.39 16.71
C PRO A 19 38.94 31.64 15.48
N THR A 20 39.82 30.82 14.93
CA THR A 20 39.56 29.94 13.80
C THR A 20 38.46 28.99 14.26
N GLU A 21 37.20 29.37 14.06
CA GLU A 21 35.99 28.55 14.26
C GLU A 21 35.93 27.54 13.09
N PHE A 22 37.03 26.82 12.94
CA PHE A 22 37.22 25.77 11.97
C PHE A 22 36.82 24.48 12.67
N ASN A 23 35.76 23.86 12.13
CA ASN A 23 35.64 22.40 12.04
C ASN A 23 34.59 21.64 12.91
N ASP A 24 33.47 22.23 13.31
CA ASP A 24 32.35 21.46 13.90
C ASP A 24 31.00 21.54 13.15
N ARG A 25 30.91 22.25 12.02
CA ARG A 25 29.65 22.38 11.23
C ARG A 25 29.35 21.22 10.28
N HIS A 26 30.15 20.16 10.25
CA HIS A 26 29.94 19.02 9.34
C HIS A 26 29.38 17.74 9.99
N GLY A 27 29.25 17.70 11.33
CA GLY A 27 28.78 16.51 12.04
C GLY A 27 27.29 16.43 12.38
N SER A 28 26.54 17.55 12.40
CA SER A 28 25.18 17.58 12.96
C SER A 28 24.03 17.59 11.92
N ILE A 29 24.34 17.40 10.64
CA ILE A 29 23.37 17.55 9.54
C ILE A 29 22.28 16.46 9.51
N PHE A 30 22.45 15.32 10.20
CA PHE A 30 21.64 14.13 9.89
C PHE A 30 20.68 13.59 10.95
N THR A 31 20.49 14.26 12.09
CA THR A 31 19.43 13.89 13.03
C THR A 31 18.46 15.03 13.27
N LYS A 32 18.00 15.66 12.17
CA LYS A 32 16.83 16.53 12.27
C LYS A 32 15.64 15.66 12.66
N ALA A 33 15.30 15.69 13.94
CA ALA A 33 14.21 14.91 14.51
C ALA A 33 12.96 15.12 13.66
N ILE A 34 12.39 14.01 13.18
CA ILE A 34 11.17 14.03 12.38
C ILE A 34 10.09 14.73 13.22
N PRO A 35 9.54 15.86 12.76
CA PRO A 35 8.55 16.59 13.53
C PRO A 35 7.33 15.69 13.75
N ARG A 36 6.99 15.45 15.02
CA ARG A 36 5.81 14.66 15.39
C ARG A 36 4.55 15.48 15.09
N PRO A 37 3.50 14.85 14.54
CA PRO A 37 2.24 15.53 14.31
C PRO A 37 1.63 15.93 15.66
N ARG A 38 1.00 17.10 15.69
CA ARG A 38 0.25 17.55 16.87
C ARG A 38 -1.04 16.75 16.93
N ILE A 39 -1.30 16.14 18.08
CA ILE A 39 -2.55 15.40 18.33
C ILE A 39 -3.45 16.32 19.14
N THR A 40 -4.52 16.81 18.52
CA THR A 40 -5.50 17.70 19.16
C THR A 40 -6.65 16.89 19.77
N LEU A 41 -7.42 17.50 20.69
CA LEU A 41 -8.58 16.82 21.27
C LEU A 41 -9.64 16.53 20.22
N TYR A 42 -9.81 17.44 19.25
CA TYR A 42 -10.64 17.20 18.07
C TYR A 42 -10.23 15.92 17.35
N ASP A 43 -8.93 15.72 17.12
CA ASP A 43 -8.47 14.56 16.36
C ASP A 43 -8.69 13.25 17.12
N LEU A 44 -8.47 13.28 18.43
CA LEU A 44 -8.81 12.16 19.31
C LEU A 44 -10.32 11.88 19.30
N LEU A 45 -11.16 12.91 19.35
CA LEU A 45 -12.61 12.75 19.33
C LEU A 45 -13.09 12.09 18.02
N VAL A 46 -12.59 12.54 16.87
CA VAL A 46 -12.90 11.93 15.57
C VAL A 46 -12.48 10.46 15.54
N LEU A 47 -11.27 10.16 16.02
CA LEU A 47 -10.75 8.78 16.03
C LEU A 47 -11.52 7.87 17.01
N PHE A 48 -11.78 8.35 18.24
CA PHE A 48 -12.53 7.59 19.24
C PHE A 48 -13.97 7.32 18.82
N THR A 49 -14.66 8.31 18.25
CA THR A 49 -16.03 8.11 17.75
C THR A 49 -16.04 7.14 16.58
N THR A 50 -15.11 7.25 15.63
CA THR A 50 -15.00 6.32 14.50
C THR A 50 -14.81 4.88 14.98
N ILE A 51 -13.88 4.66 15.92
CA ILE A 51 -13.63 3.33 16.50
C ILE A 51 -14.84 2.86 17.31
N GLY A 52 -15.40 3.72 18.17
CA GLY A 52 -16.54 3.38 19.04
C GLY A 52 -17.78 2.98 18.24
N PHE A 53 -18.12 3.73 17.19
CA PHE A 53 -19.23 3.39 16.30
C PHE A 53 -18.98 2.12 15.51
N GLY A 54 -17.77 1.93 14.99
CA GLY A 54 -17.42 0.69 14.30
C GLY A 54 -17.52 -0.54 15.21
N ILE A 55 -17.08 -0.44 16.47
CA ILE A 55 -17.21 -1.53 17.46
C ILE A 55 -18.68 -1.80 17.77
N ALA A 56 -19.48 -0.76 18.02
CA ALA A 56 -20.93 -0.91 18.27
C ALA A 56 -21.65 -1.56 17.08
N GLN A 57 -21.30 -1.17 15.85
CA GLN A 57 -21.83 -1.78 14.63
C GLN A 57 -21.42 -3.25 14.49
N ALA A 58 -20.16 -3.60 14.81
CA ALA A 58 -19.69 -4.98 14.78
C ALA A 58 -20.45 -5.88 15.77
N ILE A 59 -20.61 -5.41 17.01
CA ILE A 59 -21.34 -6.14 18.06
C ILE A 59 -22.80 -6.36 17.65
N THR A 60 -23.48 -5.30 17.20
CA THR A 60 -24.89 -5.39 16.78
C THR A 60 -25.09 -6.25 15.52
N SER A 61 -24.12 -6.25 14.59
CA SER A 61 -24.13 -7.18 13.46
C SER A 61 -23.89 -8.62 13.89
N PHE A 62 -23.03 -8.86 14.88
CA PHE A 62 -22.73 -10.20 15.40
C PHE A 62 -23.93 -10.82 16.11
N ILE A 63 -24.71 -10.01 16.84
CA ILE A 63 -25.94 -10.45 17.52
C ILE A 63 -27.09 -10.76 16.52
N GLY A 64 -26.92 -10.41 15.25
CA GLY A 64 -27.94 -10.63 14.20
C GLY A 64 -29.04 -9.57 14.17
N THR A 65 -28.91 -8.49 14.94
CA THR A 65 -29.83 -7.34 14.93
C THR A 65 -29.53 -6.39 13.77
N THR A 66 -29.91 -6.81 12.56
CA THR A 66 -29.62 -6.04 11.32
C THR A 66 -30.26 -4.65 11.33
N ILE A 67 -31.48 -4.52 11.84
CA ILE A 67 -32.19 -3.24 11.92
C ILE A 67 -31.41 -2.24 12.79
N VAL A 68 -30.95 -2.68 13.97
CA VAL A 68 -30.21 -1.81 14.90
C VAL A 68 -28.90 -1.34 14.28
N SER A 69 -28.15 -2.25 13.65
CA SER A 69 -26.90 -1.93 12.96
C SER A 69 -27.13 -0.89 11.85
N VAL A 70 -28.18 -1.06 11.04
CA VAL A 70 -28.55 -0.09 9.99
C VAL A 70 -28.93 1.26 10.60
N THR A 71 -29.74 1.29 11.66
CA THR A 71 -30.10 2.56 12.32
C THR A 71 -28.90 3.28 12.91
N LEU A 72 -27.97 2.55 13.54
CA LEU A 72 -26.71 3.12 14.04
C LEU A 72 -25.88 3.69 12.90
N GLN A 73 -25.82 3.00 11.76
CA GLN A 73 -25.12 3.50 10.58
C GLN A 73 -25.73 4.82 10.09
N TRP A 74 -27.06 4.93 10.01
CA TRP A 74 -27.73 6.17 9.59
C TRP A 74 -27.50 7.33 10.56
N ILE A 75 -27.69 7.07 11.86
CA ILE A 75 -27.49 8.09 12.90
C ILE A 75 -26.03 8.55 12.91
N ALA A 76 -25.09 7.62 12.89
CA ALA A 76 -23.66 7.94 12.84
C ALA A 76 -23.31 8.69 11.55
N SER A 77 -23.77 8.22 10.40
CA SER A 77 -23.45 8.82 9.12
C SER A 77 -24.03 10.23 8.95
N ILE A 78 -25.18 10.54 9.54
CA ILE A 78 -25.81 11.86 9.37
C ILE A 78 -25.41 12.78 10.52
N VAL A 79 -25.73 12.40 11.76
CA VAL A 79 -25.63 13.29 12.91
C VAL A 79 -24.17 13.57 13.26
N ILE A 80 -23.35 12.51 13.30
CA ILE A 80 -21.94 12.63 13.73
C ILE A 80 -21.11 13.24 12.62
N PHE A 81 -21.35 12.84 11.38
CA PHE A 81 -20.69 13.48 10.24
C PHE A 81 -21.02 14.97 10.16
N LEU A 82 -22.29 15.35 10.33
CA LEU A 82 -22.69 16.76 10.34
C LEU A 82 -22.04 17.52 11.51
N PHE A 83 -22.01 16.90 12.69
CA PHE A 83 -21.33 17.47 13.86
C PHE A 83 -19.84 17.70 13.61
N PHE A 84 -19.13 16.71 13.06
CA PHE A 84 -17.72 16.86 12.72
C PHE A 84 -17.48 17.82 11.57
N PHE A 85 -18.40 17.89 10.61
CA PHE A 85 -18.36 18.87 9.54
C PHE A 85 -18.44 20.29 10.10
N ILE A 86 -19.37 20.56 11.02
CA ILE A 86 -19.50 21.85 11.71
C ILE A 86 -18.23 22.15 12.52
N LEU A 87 -17.70 21.18 13.26
CA LEU A 87 -16.43 21.35 13.99
C LEU A 87 -15.24 21.61 13.05
N SER A 88 -15.23 20.99 11.88
CA SER A 88 -14.20 21.19 10.85
C SER A 88 -14.29 22.59 10.24
N LEU A 89 -15.50 23.09 9.98
CA LEU A 89 -15.70 24.49 9.60
C LEU A 89 -15.19 25.44 10.69
N TYR A 90 -15.50 25.14 11.95
CA TYR A 90 -15.00 25.93 13.08
C TYR A 90 -13.47 25.84 13.26
N LYS A 91 -12.86 24.71 12.88
CA LYS A 91 -11.39 24.53 12.83
C LYS A 91 -10.74 25.42 11.76
N SER A 92 -11.46 25.70 10.67
CA SER A 92 -10.96 26.49 9.55
C SER A 92 -11.03 28.01 9.75
N GLU A 93 -11.76 28.47 10.77
CA GLU A 93 -11.87 29.89 11.10
C GLU A 93 -10.56 30.44 11.70
N ASP A 94 -10.36 31.76 11.61
CA ASP A 94 -9.15 32.41 12.09
C ASP A 94 -8.86 32.05 13.57
N PRO A 95 -7.60 31.71 13.89
CA PRO A 95 -7.23 31.26 15.23
C PRO A 95 -7.45 32.34 16.30
N GLU A 96 -7.66 33.60 15.91
CA GLU A 96 -7.95 34.71 16.82
C GLU A 96 -9.40 34.71 17.30
N THR A 97 -10.36 34.42 16.41
CA THR A 97 -11.82 34.47 16.64
C THR A 97 -12.37 33.18 17.26
N GLN A 98 -11.61 32.09 17.18
CA GLN A 98 -11.98 30.78 17.71
C GLN A 98 -12.15 30.80 19.24
N ARG A 99 -13.39 30.65 19.74
CA ARG A 99 -13.72 30.59 21.19
C ARG A 99 -13.26 29.30 21.86
N MET A 100 -13.14 28.21 21.11
CA MET A 100 -12.72 26.90 21.62
C MET A 100 -11.26 26.56 21.28
N LYS A 101 -10.32 27.51 21.45
CA LYS A 101 -8.88 27.26 21.17
C LYS A 101 -8.34 26.04 21.91
N TRP A 102 -8.81 25.81 23.14
CA TRP A 102 -8.40 24.67 23.94
C TRP A 102 -8.71 23.31 23.29
N PHE A 103 -9.73 23.25 22.43
CA PHE A 103 -10.16 22.02 21.77
C PHE A 103 -9.32 21.71 20.52
N PHE A 104 -8.93 22.75 19.77
CA PHE A 104 -8.19 22.60 18.50
C PHE A 104 -6.68 22.86 18.59
N GLN A 105 -6.22 23.63 19.58
CA GLN A 105 -4.82 24.06 19.66
C GLN A 105 -4.04 23.40 20.80
N THR A 106 -4.73 22.79 21.77
CA THR A 106 -4.06 22.09 22.86
C THR A 106 -3.41 20.82 22.30
N ASP A 107 -2.09 20.81 22.33
CA ASP A 107 -1.28 19.66 21.93
C ASP A 107 -1.16 18.70 23.12
N TYR A 108 -1.81 17.55 23.01
CA TYR A 108 -1.80 16.52 24.07
C TYR A 108 -0.56 15.64 24.03
N SER A 109 0.37 15.86 23.08
CA SER A 109 1.61 15.07 22.99
C SER A 109 2.58 15.28 24.16
N GLY A 110 2.27 16.19 25.10
CA GLY A 110 2.98 16.36 26.38
C GLY A 110 4.39 16.98 26.25
N THR A 111 4.93 17.05 25.04
CA THR A 111 6.22 17.69 24.79
C THR A 111 5.99 19.18 24.54
N LYS A 112 6.48 20.04 25.44
CA LYS A 112 6.56 21.50 25.22
C LYS A 112 7.46 21.75 24.01
N PHE A 113 6.89 21.71 22.81
CA PHE A 113 7.64 22.02 21.60
C PHE A 113 8.13 23.47 21.70
N PRO A 114 9.43 23.73 21.49
CA PRO A 114 9.95 25.09 21.57
C PRO A 114 9.26 25.96 20.51
N LYS A 115 8.59 27.02 20.99
CA LYS A 115 7.81 27.96 20.16
C LYS A 115 8.62 28.65 19.05
N ASN A 116 9.94 28.56 19.12
CA ASN A 116 10.89 29.24 18.23
C ASN A 116 11.20 28.48 16.92
N LEU A 117 10.65 27.27 16.73
CA LEU A 117 10.83 26.47 15.50
C LEU A 117 9.61 26.52 14.57
N ARG A 118 8.66 27.43 14.81
CA ARG A 118 7.57 27.73 13.88
C ARG A 118 8.17 28.36 12.62
N LYS A 119 8.58 27.52 11.66
CA LYS A 119 9.07 27.94 10.35
C LYS A 119 8.00 28.86 9.73
N PRO A 120 8.29 30.14 9.47
CA PRO A 120 7.36 31.08 8.84
C PRO A 120 7.09 30.76 7.35
N THR A 121 7.73 29.73 6.80
CA THR A 121 7.90 29.60 5.35
C THR A 121 6.77 28.83 4.65
N LEU A 122 6.01 27.97 5.35
CA LEU A 122 4.90 27.25 4.72
C LEU A 122 3.60 28.07 4.75
N ASP A 123 3.35 28.79 5.84
CA ASP A 123 2.21 29.71 5.94
C ASP A 123 2.34 30.85 4.92
N ALA A 124 3.56 31.37 4.68
CA ALA A 124 3.83 32.37 3.65
C ALA A 124 3.54 31.90 2.21
N LEU A 125 3.65 30.60 1.93
CA LEU A 125 3.27 29.98 0.65
C LEU A 125 1.77 29.67 0.56
N ARG A 126 1.07 29.61 1.71
CA ARG A 126 -0.38 29.36 1.81
C ARG A 126 -1.20 30.64 1.88
N THR A 127 -0.58 31.77 2.27
CA THR A 127 -1.23 33.08 2.44
C THR A 127 -1.37 33.92 1.17
N GLU A 128 -0.97 33.46 -0.01
CA GLU A 128 -1.57 34.05 -1.21
C GLU A 128 -2.92 33.38 -1.42
N PRO A 129 -4.05 34.06 -1.12
CA PRO A 129 -5.36 33.56 -1.46
C PRO A 129 -5.42 33.51 -2.98
N HIS A 130 -5.06 32.36 -3.55
CA HIS A 130 -5.26 32.05 -4.95
C HIS A 130 -6.76 31.92 -5.19
N HIS A 131 -7.45 33.06 -5.23
CA HIS A 131 -8.84 33.19 -5.63
C HIS A 131 -8.99 32.53 -7.00
N GLY A 132 -9.58 31.33 -7.02
CA GLY A 132 -9.92 30.60 -8.23
C GLY A 132 -8.93 29.52 -8.69
N LYS A 133 -7.87 29.17 -7.94
CA LYS A 133 -7.07 27.98 -8.30
C LYS A 133 -7.73 26.72 -7.75
N VAL A 134 -7.94 25.77 -8.65
CA VAL A 134 -8.49 24.43 -8.39
C VAL A 134 -7.71 23.75 -7.26
N PRO A 135 -8.36 23.02 -6.33
CA PRO A 135 -7.67 22.31 -5.26
C PRO A 135 -6.66 21.30 -5.83
N ILE A 136 -5.42 21.36 -5.35
CA ILE A 136 -4.32 20.50 -5.79
C ILE A 136 -4.67 19.03 -5.52
N ILE A 137 -4.52 18.17 -6.53
CA ILE A 137 -4.75 16.73 -6.40
C ILE A 137 -3.46 16.07 -5.92
N THR A 138 -3.40 15.76 -4.63
CA THR A 138 -2.24 15.11 -3.99
C THR A 138 -2.37 13.58 -4.03
N ALA A 139 -1.25 12.85 -3.92
CA ALA A 139 -1.27 11.38 -3.89
C ALA A 139 -2.06 10.83 -2.70
N ASN A 140 -2.05 11.52 -1.54
CA ASN A 140 -2.90 11.14 -0.41
C ASN A 140 -4.39 11.11 -0.79
N ARG A 141 -4.88 12.17 -1.45
CA ARG A 141 -6.28 12.25 -1.89
C ARG A 141 -6.62 11.16 -2.91
N ILE A 142 -5.71 10.88 -3.84
CA ILE A 142 -5.86 9.78 -4.81
C ILE A 142 -5.93 8.44 -4.08
N PHE A 143 -5.02 8.19 -3.13
CA PHE A 143 -4.97 6.96 -2.34
C PHE A 143 -6.29 6.73 -1.59
N VAL A 144 -6.73 7.71 -0.80
CA VAL A 144 -8.00 7.64 -0.05
C VAL A 144 -9.17 7.36 -0.99
N THR A 145 -9.24 8.05 -2.13
CA THR A 145 -10.32 7.86 -3.12
C THR A 145 -10.30 6.46 -3.71
N ILE A 146 -9.13 5.95 -4.13
CA ILE A 146 -8.99 4.58 -4.66
C ILE A 146 -9.41 3.56 -3.62
N THR A 147 -9.00 3.74 -2.36
CA THR A 147 -9.36 2.81 -1.28
C THR A 147 -10.88 2.80 -1.05
N VAL A 148 -11.53 3.96 -1.00
CA VAL A 148 -13.00 4.05 -0.88
C VAL A 148 -13.68 3.31 -2.04
N VAL A 149 -13.22 3.51 -3.27
CA VAL A 149 -13.79 2.86 -4.46
C VAL A 149 -13.62 1.34 -4.41
N ILE A 150 -12.41 0.84 -4.12
CA ILE A 150 -12.13 -0.60 -4.05
C ILE A 150 -13.01 -1.26 -2.98
N PHE A 151 -12.99 -0.75 -1.75
CA PHE A 151 -13.76 -1.33 -0.65
C PHE A 151 -15.27 -1.22 -0.86
N GLY A 152 -15.74 -0.10 -1.42
CA GLY A 152 -17.15 0.09 -1.79
C GLY A 152 -17.61 -0.91 -2.86
N LEU A 153 -16.81 -1.14 -3.89
CA LEU A 153 -17.09 -2.14 -4.93
C LEU A 153 -17.05 -3.57 -4.38
N THR A 154 -16.07 -3.91 -3.55
CA THR A 154 -15.98 -5.21 -2.88
C THR A 154 -17.21 -5.47 -2.00
N LYS A 155 -17.60 -4.49 -1.18
CA LYS A 155 -18.82 -4.56 -0.36
C LYS A 155 -20.06 -4.78 -1.23
N ALA A 156 -20.23 -3.98 -2.28
CA ALA A 156 -21.38 -4.10 -3.18
C ALA A 156 -21.44 -5.50 -3.82
N THR A 157 -20.31 -6.01 -4.30
CA THR A 157 -20.22 -7.35 -4.92
C THR A 157 -20.60 -8.45 -3.93
N LEU A 158 -20.10 -8.39 -2.69
CA LEU A 158 -20.44 -9.35 -1.64
C LEU A 158 -21.92 -9.27 -1.24
N ALA A 159 -22.45 -8.06 -1.09
CA ALA A 159 -23.86 -7.84 -0.75
C ALA A 159 -24.79 -8.38 -1.86
N TYR A 160 -24.52 -8.05 -3.12
CA TYR A 160 -25.30 -8.57 -4.25
C TYR A 160 -25.14 -10.08 -4.44
N GLY A 161 -24.00 -10.65 -4.04
CA GLY A 161 -23.78 -12.09 -4.01
C GLY A 161 -24.49 -12.84 -2.87
N GLY A 162 -25.23 -12.15 -2.00
CA GLY A 162 -25.90 -12.73 -0.84
C GLY A 162 -24.99 -12.99 0.36
N PHE A 163 -23.72 -12.56 0.31
CA PHE A 163 -22.74 -12.73 1.38
C PHE A 163 -22.80 -11.56 2.38
N ASN A 164 -23.96 -11.34 3.00
CA ASN A 164 -24.21 -10.21 3.89
C ASN A 164 -23.20 -10.11 5.04
N THR A 165 -22.83 -11.25 5.65
CA THR A 165 -21.82 -11.27 6.72
C THR A 165 -20.46 -10.78 6.23
N ALA A 166 -20.01 -11.23 5.05
CA ALA A 166 -18.74 -10.80 4.49
C ALA A 166 -18.76 -9.32 4.10
N ALA A 167 -19.86 -8.85 3.52
CA ALA A 167 -20.05 -7.43 3.19
C ALA A 167 -19.99 -6.54 4.46
N ASN A 168 -20.62 -6.97 5.55
CA ASN A 168 -20.56 -6.27 6.84
C ASN A 168 -19.15 -6.29 7.44
N THR A 169 -18.43 -7.40 7.34
CA THR A 169 -17.02 -7.47 7.79
C THR A 169 -16.14 -6.50 7.02
N ILE A 170 -16.31 -6.41 5.69
CA ILE A 170 -15.57 -5.44 4.86
C ILE A 170 -15.88 -4.00 5.28
N ASP A 171 -17.15 -3.71 5.59
CA ASP A 171 -17.57 -2.40 6.08
C ASP A 171 -16.88 -2.03 7.40
N TRP A 172 -16.74 -2.99 8.31
CA TRP A 172 -16.04 -2.81 9.58
C TRP A 172 -14.53 -2.59 9.40
N ILE A 173 -13.86 -3.43 8.60
CA ILE A 173 -12.42 -3.29 8.33
C ILE A 173 -12.15 -1.91 7.73
N PHE A 174 -12.95 -1.52 6.74
CA PHE A 174 -12.80 -0.24 6.09
C PHE A 174 -13.10 0.93 7.05
N GLY A 175 -14.24 0.85 7.74
CA GLY A 175 -14.74 1.89 8.62
C GLY A 175 -13.93 2.10 9.89
N ILE A 176 -13.20 1.10 10.39
CA ILE A 176 -12.32 1.24 11.56
C ILE A 176 -10.86 1.35 11.14
N ILE A 177 -10.32 0.30 10.52
CA ILE A 177 -8.87 0.15 10.37
C ILE A 177 -8.39 1.12 9.30
N ILE A 178 -9.00 1.05 8.12
CA ILE A 178 -8.56 1.84 6.98
C ILE A 178 -8.84 3.33 7.21
N SER A 179 -10.04 3.68 7.67
CA SER A 179 -10.40 5.07 7.99
C SER A 179 -9.45 5.68 9.04
N SER A 180 -9.14 4.96 10.12
CA SER A 180 -8.24 5.44 11.17
C SER A 180 -6.82 5.59 10.65
N MET A 181 -6.34 4.65 9.82
CA MET A 181 -5.03 4.77 9.18
C MET A 181 -4.97 5.96 8.23
N THR A 182 -6.00 6.17 7.39
CA THR A 182 -6.07 7.33 6.48
C THR A 182 -6.18 8.64 7.25
N TYR A 183 -6.90 8.64 8.36
CA TYR A 183 -7.03 9.79 9.25
C TYR A 183 -5.69 10.14 9.89
N CYS A 184 -4.97 9.15 10.41
CA CYS A 184 -3.61 9.32 10.90
C CYS A 184 -2.70 9.89 9.80
N LEU A 185 -2.76 9.35 8.57
CA LEU A 185 -1.99 9.88 7.44
C LEU A 185 -2.34 11.34 7.12
N GLU A 186 -3.60 11.72 7.22
CA GLU A 186 -4.05 13.10 7.02
C GLU A 186 -3.48 14.04 8.10
N MET A 187 -3.40 13.60 9.36
CA MET A 187 -2.73 14.37 10.42
C MET A 187 -1.24 14.62 10.14
N TYR A 188 -0.60 13.72 9.39
CA TYR A 188 0.79 13.90 8.97
C TYR A 188 0.94 14.90 7.82
N GLN A 189 -0.12 15.30 7.12
CA GLN A 189 -0.03 16.13 5.93
C GLN A 189 0.68 17.47 6.19
N ASP A 190 0.38 18.13 7.32
CA ASP A 190 1.00 19.44 7.64
C ASP A 190 2.41 19.31 8.22
N SER A 191 2.72 18.24 8.97
CA SER A 191 4.03 18.07 9.62
C SER A 191 5.08 17.40 8.72
N SER A 192 4.64 16.49 7.86
CA SER A 192 5.52 15.61 7.08
C SER A 192 5.61 15.98 5.59
N ALA A 193 5.02 17.11 5.18
CA ALA A 193 5.20 17.65 3.84
C ALA A 193 6.70 17.77 3.45
N ASP A 194 7.57 18.11 4.41
CA ASP A 194 9.03 18.15 4.21
C ASP A 194 9.68 16.75 4.07
N VAL A 195 9.08 15.71 4.68
CA VAL A 195 9.63 14.33 4.72
C VAL A 195 9.16 13.52 3.52
N TRP A 196 7.90 13.67 3.13
CA TRP A 196 7.29 12.94 2.02
C TRP A 196 6.57 13.87 1.03
N PRO A 197 7.30 14.81 0.39
CA PRO A 197 6.71 15.82 -0.48
C PRO A 197 6.01 15.19 -1.69
N ALA A 198 6.48 14.04 -2.17
CA ALA A 198 5.79 13.29 -3.23
C ALA A 198 4.36 12.90 -2.83
N PHE A 199 4.12 12.56 -1.57
CA PHE A 199 2.79 12.09 -1.15
C PHE A 199 1.81 13.24 -0.87
N PHE A 200 2.31 14.33 -0.27
CA PHE A 200 1.47 15.41 0.26
C PHE A 200 1.52 16.72 -0.52
N VAL A 201 2.58 17.00 -1.26
CA VAL A 201 2.81 18.31 -1.91
C VAL A 201 2.77 18.21 -3.43
N ALA A 202 3.26 17.10 -3.99
CA ALA A 202 3.30 16.94 -5.44
C ALA A 202 1.89 16.98 -6.04
N ASP A 203 1.74 17.84 -7.05
CA ASP A 203 0.52 17.95 -7.84
C ASP A 203 0.49 16.85 -8.90
N TYR A 204 -0.48 15.96 -8.78
CA TYR A 204 -0.71 14.88 -9.74
C TYR A 204 -1.74 15.21 -10.80
N GLU A 205 -2.34 16.42 -10.77
CA GLU A 205 -3.32 16.86 -11.77
C GLU A 205 -2.82 16.69 -13.22
N PRO A 206 -1.59 17.08 -13.60
CA PRO A 206 -1.11 16.90 -14.98
C PRO A 206 -1.00 15.43 -15.38
N VAL A 207 -0.70 14.54 -14.43
CA VAL A 207 -0.59 13.09 -14.66
C VAL A 207 -1.97 12.47 -14.86
N LEU A 208 -2.95 12.92 -14.08
CA LEU A 208 -4.36 12.54 -14.19
C LEU A 208 -4.98 13.02 -15.50
N VAL A 209 -4.80 14.29 -15.84
CA VAL A 209 -5.36 14.92 -17.05
C VAL A 209 -4.70 14.38 -18.32
N SER A 210 -3.47 13.88 -18.24
CA SER A 210 -2.83 13.13 -19.33
C SER A 210 -3.58 11.82 -19.70
N GLY A 211 -4.67 11.47 -19.01
CA GLY A 211 -5.76 10.59 -19.44
C GLY A 211 -5.36 9.15 -19.74
N GLY A 212 -4.69 8.92 -20.87
CA GLY A 212 -4.20 7.60 -21.28
C GLY A 212 -3.24 6.97 -20.27
N SER A 213 -2.41 7.77 -19.60
CA SER A 213 -1.48 7.24 -18.59
C SER A 213 -2.16 6.87 -17.28
N PHE A 214 -3.11 7.68 -16.82
CA PHE A 214 -3.78 7.45 -15.55
C PHE A 214 -4.74 6.26 -15.66
N ILE A 215 -5.51 6.20 -16.76
CA ILE A 215 -6.37 5.06 -17.05
C ILE A 215 -5.55 3.78 -17.16
N GLY A 216 -4.41 3.81 -17.87
CA GLY A 216 -3.53 2.64 -18.00
C GLY A 216 -2.88 2.23 -16.67
N PHE A 217 -2.48 3.18 -15.84
CA PHE A 217 -1.89 2.89 -14.53
C PHE A 217 -2.92 2.38 -13.53
N SER A 218 -4.07 3.03 -13.47
CA SER A 218 -5.19 2.62 -12.64
C SER A 218 -5.73 1.26 -13.07
N SER A 219 -5.83 0.99 -14.37
CA SER A 219 -6.28 -0.31 -14.87
C SER A 219 -5.26 -1.41 -14.57
N LEU A 220 -3.96 -1.15 -14.72
CA LEU A 220 -2.91 -2.11 -14.38
C LEU A 220 -2.86 -2.39 -12.88
N PHE A 221 -3.03 -1.36 -12.05
CA PHE A 221 -3.11 -1.50 -10.60
C PHE A 221 -4.35 -2.29 -10.19
N LEU A 222 -5.53 -1.93 -10.73
CA LEU A 222 -6.77 -2.67 -10.49
C LEU A 222 -6.67 -4.13 -10.97
N PHE A 223 -6.06 -4.36 -12.14
CA PHE A 223 -5.81 -5.70 -12.64
C PHE A 223 -4.90 -6.50 -11.70
N GLY A 224 -3.80 -5.90 -11.24
CA GLY A 224 -2.92 -6.50 -10.24
C GLY A 224 -3.66 -6.85 -8.95
N MET A 225 -4.50 -5.95 -8.45
CA MET A 225 -5.32 -6.18 -7.26
C MET A 225 -6.34 -7.30 -7.48
N VAL A 226 -7.00 -7.36 -8.63
CA VAL A 226 -7.95 -8.44 -8.98
C VAL A 226 -7.23 -9.78 -9.07
N VAL A 227 -6.08 -9.85 -9.73
CA VAL A 227 -5.28 -11.07 -9.82
C VAL A 227 -4.85 -11.55 -8.43
N MET A 228 -4.37 -10.64 -7.57
CA MET A 228 -4.01 -10.98 -6.19
C MET A 228 -5.23 -11.44 -5.37
N ALA A 229 -6.38 -10.78 -5.52
CA ALA A 229 -7.61 -11.18 -4.83
C ALA A 229 -8.12 -12.55 -5.28
N LEU A 230 -8.14 -12.82 -6.59
CA LEU A 230 -8.50 -14.13 -7.14
C LEU A 230 -7.53 -15.22 -6.68
N TRP A 231 -6.24 -14.90 -6.62
CA TRP A 231 -5.21 -15.79 -6.10
C TRP A 231 -5.47 -16.14 -4.63
N THR A 232 -5.70 -15.15 -3.79
CA THR A 232 -6.03 -15.36 -2.37
C THR A 232 -7.33 -16.15 -2.20
N ALA A 233 -8.37 -15.82 -2.97
CA ALA A 233 -9.66 -16.52 -2.93
C ALA A 233 -9.52 -17.99 -3.34
N PHE A 234 -8.75 -18.28 -4.41
CA PHE A 234 -8.46 -19.64 -4.84
C PHE A 234 -7.81 -20.47 -3.72
N TRP A 235 -6.82 -19.90 -3.02
CA TRP A 235 -6.16 -20.60 -1.91
C TRP A 235 -7.05 -20.78 -0.68
N LEU A 236 -7.86 -19.77 -0.34
CA LEU A 236 -8.83 -19.89 0.75
C LEU A 236 -9.88 -20.96 0.45
N PHE A 237 -10.36 -21.04 -0.80
CA PHE A 237 -11.30 -22.06 -1.24
C PHE A 237 -10.66 -23.46 -1.20
N ALA A 238 -9.42 -23.61 -1.66
CA ALA A 238 -8.68 -24.85 -1.57
C ALA A 238 -8.50 -25.31 -0.10
N LEU A 239 -8.12 -24.38 0.79
CA LEU A 239 -8.05 -24.63 2.23
C LEU A 239 -9.41 -25.04 2.81
N PHE A 240 -10.50 -24.40 2.38
CA PHE A 240 -11.85 -24.71 2.86
C PHE A 240 -12.31 -26.11 2.44
N ILE A 241 -12.17 -26.49 1.16
CA ILE A 241 -12.47 -27.85 0.68
C ILE A 241 -11.67 -28.86 1.47
N PHE A 242 -10.39 -28.58 1.64
CA PHE A 242 -9.47 -29.46 2.32
C PHE A 242 -9.78 -29.60 3.83
N TRP A 243 -10.23 -28.51 4.47
CA TRP A 243 -10.67 -28.51 5.86
C TRP A 243 -11.95 -29.32 6.07
N GLN A 244 -12.92 -29.15 5.17
CA GLN A 244 -14.22 -29.86 5.20
C GLN A 244 -14.11 -31.33 4.83
N TRP A 245 -13.00 -31.75 4.23
CA TRP A 245 -12.77 -33.15 3.90
C TRP A 245 -12.58 -33.95 5.19
N GLN A 246 -13.65 -34.57 5.67
CA GLN A 246 -13.59 -35.58 6.72
C GLN A 246 -13.50 -36.96 6.09
N PRO A 247 -12.62 -37.85 6.59
CA PRO A 247 -12.65 -39.24 6.16
C PRO A 247 -14.03 -39.81 6.48
N LEU A 248 -14.66 -40.45 5.48
CA LEU A 248 -15.95 -41.11 5.68
C LEU A 248 -15.84 -42.07 6.87
N PRO A 249 -16.81 -42.07 7.81
CA PRO A 249 -16.81 -43.04 8.91
C PRO A 249 -16.81 -44.47 8.33
N ARG A 250 -15.69 -45.18 8.48
CA ARG A 250 -15.53 -46.55 7.99
C ARG A 250 -16.02 -47.53 9.06
N ASN A 251 -17.11 -48.22 8.76
CA ASN A 251 -17.60 -49.38 9.52
C ASN A 251 -16.85 -50.69 9.18
N ILE A 252 -15.61 -50.64 8.67
CA ILE A 252 -14.90 -51.83 8.17
C ILE A 252 -13.65 -52.11 9.04
N PRO A 253 -13.61 -53.21 9.82
CA PRO A 253 -12.64 -53.44 10.89
C PRO A 253 -11.26 -54.01 10.48
N ALA A 254 -10.75 -53.76 9.26
CA ALA A 254 -9.64 -54.58 8.73
C ALA A 254 -8.30 -53.88 8.41
N PHE A 255 -8.14 -52.57 8.61
CA PHE A 255 -6.85 -51.88 8.42
C PHE A 255 -6.47 -51.08 9.67
N PRO A 256 -5.16 -50.94 10.01
CA PRO A 256 -4.74 -50.16 11.17
C PRO A 256 -5.08 -48.67 10.93
N ALA A 257 -6.19 -48.23 11.52
CA ALA A 257 -6.71 -46.86 11.44
C ALA A 257 -5.65 -45.78 11.70
N VAL A 258 -4.65 -46.10 12.51
CA VAL A 258 -3.51 -45.25 12.85
C VAL A 258 -2.72 -44.80 11.61
N LEU A 259 -2.51 -45.66 10.61
CA LEU A 259 -1.72 -45.30 9.43
C LEU A 259 -2.47 -44.33 8.50
N ASP A 260 -3.78 -44.52 8.36
CA ASP A 260 -4.64 -43.63 7.57
C ASP A 260 -4.74 -42.24 8.25
N ASP A 261 -4.83 -42.20 9.58
CA ASP A 261 -4.86 -40.95 10.36
C ASP A 261 -3.53 -40.19 10.28
N ILE A 262 -2.39 -40.90 10.39
CA ILE A 262 -1.05 -40.31 10.23
C ILE A 262 -0.88 -39.77 8.81
N HIS A 263 -1.27 -40.54 7.79
CA HIS A 263 -1.22 -40.09 6.41
C HIS A 263 -2.07 -38.84 6.18
N PHE A 264 -3.29 -38.82 6.74
CA PHE A 264 -4.19 -37.68 6.65
C PHE A 264 -3.63 -36.44 7.34
N LEU A 265 -3.04 -36.59 8.53
CA LEU A 265 -2.36 -35.52 9.25
C LEU A 265 -1.16 -34.98 8.47
N CYS A 266 -0.35 -35.85 7.85
CA CYS A 266 0.75 -35.46 6.98
C CYS A 266 0.29 -34.70 5.73
N CYS A 267 -0.81 -35.12 5.10
CA CYS A 267 -1.41 -34.35 4.00
C CYS A 267 -1.86 -32.97 4.50
N LYS A 268 -2.44 -32.89 5.71
CA LYS A 268 -2.87 -31.62 6.30
C LYS A 268 -1.72 -30.66 6.56
N THR A 269 -0.65 -31.15 7.17
CA THR A 269 0.53 -30.32 7.45
C THR A 269 1.22 -29.87 6.16
N LEU A 270 1.32 -30.74 5.14
CA LEU A 270 1.88 -30.35 3.84
C LEU A 270 1.06 -29.25 3.15
N VAL A 271 -0.27 -29.34 3.15
CA VAL A 271 -1.13 -28.30 2.56
C VAL A 271 -1.00 -26.98 3.32
N ILE A 272 -0.96 -27.01 4.66
CA ILE A 272 -0.76 -25.80 5.47
C ILE A 272 0.60 -25.16 5.17
N MET A 273 1.69 -25.94 5.23
CA MET A 273 3.04 -25.45 4.93
C MET A 273 3.13 -24.85 3.52
N PHE A 274 2.48 -25.51 2.57
CA PHE A 274 2.41 -25.03 1.20
C PHE A 274 1.61 -23.72 1.08
N THR A 275 0.52 -23.57 1.83
CA THR A 275 -0.27 -22.32 1.81
C THR A 275 0.54 -21.16 2.41
N ILE A 276 1.31 -21.42 3.47
CA ILE A 276 2.26 -20.45 4.04
C ILE A 276 3.32 -20.06 3.01
N LEU A 277 3.88 -21.03 2.28
CA LEU A 277 4.88 -20.76 1.24
C LEU A 277 4.30 -19.89 0.11
N ASN A 278 3.06 -20.14 -0.34
CA ASN A 278 2.41 -19.29 -1.34
C ASN A 278 2.12 -17.88 -0.84
N ALA A 279 1.75 -17.73 0.43
CA ALA A 279 1.60 -16.41 1.03
C ALA A 279 2.94 -15.65 1.03
N LEU A 280 4.05 -16.32 1.37
CA LEU A 280 5.39 -15.75 1.30
C LEU A 280 5.80 -15.36 -0.12
N VAL A 281 5.56 -16.23 -1.12
CA VAL A 281 5.84 -15.93 -2.53
C VAL A 281 4.97 -14.78 -3.03
N GLY A 282 3.68 -14.76 -2.71
CA GLY A 282 2.76 -13.67 -3.04
C GLY A 282 3.21 -12.33 -2.45
N MET A 283 3.66 -12.32 -1.19
CA MET A 283 4.26 -11.13 -0.57
C MET A 283 5.53 -10.67 -1.29
N GLN A 284 6.38 -11.61 -1.70
CA GLN A 284 7.61 -11.28 -2.43
C GLN A 284 7.31 -10.70 -3.82
N LEU A 285 6.35 -11.28 -4.57
CA LEU A 285 5.87 -10.76 -5.84
C LEU A 285 5.26 -9.36 -5.69
N PHE A 286 4.47 -9.14 -4.65
CA PHE A 286 3.92 -7.82 -4.33
C PHE A 286 5.02 -6.80 -4.02
N ARG A 287 6.08 -7.21 -3.32
CA ARG A 287 7.24 -6.38 -3.02
C ARG A 287 8.02 -6.01 -4.29
N THR A 288 8.28 -6.96 -5.19
CA THR A 288 8.94 -6.67 -6.47
C THR A 288 8.06 -5.81 -7.37
N PHE A 289 6.75 -6.08 -7.43
CA PHE A 289 5.81 -5.22 -8.15
C PHE A 289 5.85 -3.79 -7.62
N SER A 290 5.74 -3.60 -6.31
CA SER A 290 5.79 -2.28 -5.66
C SER A 290 7.12 -1.56 -5.90
N PHE A 291 8.23 -2.30 -5.91
CA PHE A 291 9.55 -1.76 -6.23
C PHE A 291 9.62 -1.30 -7.69
N VAL A 292 9.20 -2.12 -8.65
CA VAL A 292 9.15 -1.78 -10.07
C VAL A 292 8.23 -0.58 -10.30
N LEU A 293 7.08 -0.55 -9.63
CA LEU A 293 6.15 0.57 -9.66
C LEU A 293 6.82 1.86 -9.14
N GLY A 294 7.51 1.78 -8.00
CA GLY A 294 8.25 2.91 -7.42
C GLY A 294 9.36 3.41 -8.33
N VAL A 295 10.13 2.52 -8.95
CA VAL A 295 11.16 2.86 -9.93
C VAL A 295 10.54 3.51 -11.17
N PHE A 296 9.43 2.99 -11.68
CA PHE A 296 8.71 3.55 -12.81
C PHE A 296 8.16 4.95 -12.48
N LEU A 297 7.54 5.13 -11.32
CA LEU A 297 7.06 6.43 -10.84
C LEU A 297 8.23 7.42 -10.70
N ARG A 298 9.36 6.98 -10.14
CA ARG A 298 10.56 7.81 -9.98
C ARG A 298 11.20 8.21 -11.31
N MET A 299 11.16 7.35 -12.33
CA MET A 299 11.65 7.68 -13.66
C MET A 299 10.68 8.59 -14.43
N ARG A 300 9.37 8.45 -14.18
CA ARG A 300 8.35 9.22 -14.89
C ARG A 300 8.12 10.60 -14.30
N LEU A 301 8.31 10.79 -12.99
CA LEU A 301 8.40 12.11 -12.37
C LEU A 301 9.75 12.71 -12.75
N PRO A 302 9.79 13.72 -13.65
CA PRO A 302 11.04 14.36 -13.98
C PRO A 302 11.63 14.97 -12.71
N SER A 303 12.88 14.63 -12.39
CA SER A 303 13.63 15.21 -11.26
C SER A 303 13.73 16.74 -11.33
N THR A 304 13.30 17.35 -12.44
CA THR A 304 13.19 18.79 -12.67
C THR A 304 12.07 19.46 -11.87
N PHE A 305 11.12 18.73 -11.28
CA PHE A 305 10.12 19.33 -10.36
C PHE A 305 10.72 19.84 -9.03
N SER A 306 11.98 19.51 -8.74
CA SER A 306 12.67 19.93 -7.51
C SER A 306 13.24 21.35 -7.53
N ARG A 307 13.15 22.06 -8.67
CA ARG A 307 13.62 23.46 -8.75
C ARG A 307 12.52 24.35 -9.32
N PRO A 308 11.93 25.25 -8.52
CA PRO A 308 11.07 26.31 -9.04
C PRO A 308 11.97 27.34 -9.73
N ARG A 309 12.43 27.03 -10.95
CA ARG A 309 12.98 28.05 -11.84
C ARG A 309 11.81 28.61 -12.64
N LEU A 310 11.46 29.85 -12.33
CA LEU A 310 10.76 30.77 -13.21
C LEU A 310 11.26 30.57 -14.64
N LEU A 311 10.50 29.85 -15.47
CA LEU A 311 10.79 29.70 -16.89
C LEU A 311 9.59 30.15 -17.71
N PRO A 312 9.85 30.85 -18.83
CA PRO A 312 8.86 31.56 -19.60
C PRO A 312 7.98 30.59 -20.41
N ARG A 313 6.78 31.05 -20.68
CA ARG A 313 5.76 30.50 -21.56
C ARG A 313 6.36 30.02 -22.90
N ILE A 314 6.61 28.72 -23.05
CA ILE A 314 7.05 28.10 -24.31
C ILE A 314 5.93 27.21 -24.87
N ARG A 315 5.66 27.39 -26.18
CA ARG A 315 4.64 26.71 -27.01
C ARG A 315 4.81 25.17 -27.01
N PHE A 316 3.71 24.47 -26.72
CA PHE A 316 3.61 23.01 -26.52
C PHE A 316 3.53 22.15 -27.80
N SER A 317 3.94 22.62 -28.97
CA SER A 317 3.54 21.99 -30.25
C SER A 317 4.46 20.90 -30.82
N MET A 318 5.62 20.60 -30.21
CA MET A 318 6.63 19.67 -30.80
C MET A 318 7.05 18.50 -29.89
N THR A 319 6.48 18.37 -28.69
CA THR A 319 6.93 17.38 -27.68
C THR A 319 6.45 15.95 -27.91
N ASN A 320 5.40 15.72 -28.71
CA ASN A 320 4.84 14.38 -28.90
C ASN A 320 5.72 13.42 -29.72
N VAL A 321 6.55 13.93 -30.65
CA VAL A 321 7.39 13.06 -31.50
C VAL A 321 8.67 12.62 -30.78
N VAL A 322 9.27 13.48 -29.96
CA VAL A 322 10.48 13.16 -29.19
C VAL A 322 10.17 12.21 -28.03
N PHE A 323 8.98 12.36 -27.42
CA PHE A 323 8.53 11.51 -26.32
C PHE A 323 8.37 10.03 -26.72
N SER A 324 7.90 9.78 -27.95
CA SER A 324 7.73 8.42 -28.48
C SER A 324 9.06 7.65 -28.60
N ARG A 325 10.13 8.31 -29.09
CA ARG A 325 11.46 7.68 -29.21
C ARG A 325 12.06 7.34 -27.84
N HIS A 326 11.87 8.20 -26.84
CA HIS A 326 12.33 7.91 -25.47
C HIS A 326 11.56 6.76 -24.83
N LEU A 327 10.24 6.66 -25.06
CA LEU A 327 9.43 5.53 -24.61
C LEU A 327 9.88 4.20 -25.23
N GLN A 328 10.22 4.19 -26.52
CA GLN A 328 10.72 3.01 -27.21
C GLN A 328 12.08 2.55 -26.65
N GLN A 329 12.96 3.49 -26.34
CA GLN A 329 14.26 3.21 -25.72
C GLN A 329 14.12 2.72 -24.28
N LEU A 330 13.15 3.26 -23.54
CA LEU A 330 12.81 2.79 -22.18
C LEU A 330 12.23 1.38 -22.21
N TYR A 331 11.34 1.09 -23.17
CA TYR A 331 10.75 -0.23 -23.33
C TYR A 331 11.84 -1.28 -23.58
N GLY A 332 12.85 -0.96 -24.39
CA GLY A 332 14.03 -1.83 -24.58
C GLY A 332 14.78 -2.16 -23.27
N ARG A 333 14.94 -1.19 -22.36
CA ARG A 333 15.62 -1.41 -21.08
C ARG A 333 14.79 -2.18 -20.05
N VAL A 334 13.47 -2.02 -20.05
CA VAL A 334 12.58 -2.64 -19.06
C VAL A 334 12.08 -4.02 -19.52
N LYS A 335 12.03 -4.27 -20.84
CA LYS A 335 11.65 -5.55 -21.46
C LYS A 335 12.36 -6.77 -20.84
N PRO A 336 13.70 -6.81 -20.63
CA PRO A 336 14.34 -8.00 -20.07
C PRO A 336 13.88 -8.30 -18.63
N TYR A 337 13.57 -7.27 -17.83
CA TYR A 337 13.08 -7.46 -16.46
C TYR A 337 11.64 -7.97 -16.43
N ILE A 338 10.77 -7.43 -17.30
CA ILE A 338 9.38 -7.89 -17.42
C ILE A 338 9.36 -9.33 -17.95
N VAL A 339 10.12 -9.63 -19.01
CA VAL A 339 10.20 -10.98 -19.57
C VAL A 339 10.77 -11.94 -18.53
N ARG A 340 11.85 -11.59 -17.82
CA ARG A 340 12.41 -12.46 -16.78
C ARG A 340 11.43 -12.69 -15.63
N ALA A 341 10.70 -11.67 -15.19
CA ALA A 341 9.68 -11.82 -14.16
C ALA A 341 8.52 -12.72 -14.61
N LEU A 342 8.07 -12.56 -15.86
CA LEU A 342 7.02 -13.38 -16.46
C LEU A 342 7.48 -14.83 -16.66
N THR A 343 8.69 -15.04 -17.17
CA THR A 343 9.30 -16.37 -17.35
C THR A 343 9.48 -17.06 -16.00
N LEU A 344 9.98 -16.38 -14.96
CA LEU A 344 10.08 -16.96 -13.63
C LEU A 344 8.70 -17.30 -13.05
N SER A 345 7.70 -16.45 -13.26
CA SER A 345 6.32 -16.73 -12.83
C SER A 345 5.72 -17.94 -13.56
N ILE A 346 5.92 -18.05 -14.88
CA ILE A 346 5.40 -19.16 -15.69
C ILE A 346 6.14 -20.46 -15.36
N SER A 347 7.47 -20.43 -15.24
CA SER A 347 8.28 -21.58 -14.85
C SER A 347 7.92 -22.06 -13.45
N PHE A 348 7.64 -21.14 -12.52
CA PHE A 348 7.16 -21.49 -11.18
C PHE A 348 5.79 -22.19 -11.25
N VAL A 349 4.84 -21.64 -12.02
CA VAL A 349 3.50 -22.25 -12.20
C VAL A 349 3.59 -23.62 -12.88
N LEU A 350 4.46 -23.80 -13.88
CA LEU A 350 4.67 -25.08 -14.58
C LEU A 350 5.37 -26.12 -13.71
N ALA A 351 6.46 -25.76 -13.03
CA ALA A 351 7.14 -26.64 -12.08
C ALA A 351 6.17 -27.09 -10.97
N PHE A 352 5.29 -26.18 -10.56
CA PHE A 352 4.25 -26.43 -9.57
C PHE A 352 3.11 -27.33 -10.08
N ALA A 353 2.59 -27.09 -11.28
CA ALA A 353 1.57 -27.94 -11.90
C ALA A 353 2.09 -29.38 -12.07
N LEU A 354 3.38 -29.54 -12.40
CA LEU A 354 4.06 -30.83 -12.47
C LEU A 354 4.23 -31.49 -11.09
N PHE A 355 4.38 -30.71 -10.01
CA PHE A 355 4.48 -31.23 -8.64
C PHE A 355 3.12 -31.59 -8.01
N VAL A 356 2.05 -30.88 -8.37
CA VAL A 356 0.69 -31.11 -7.80
C VAL A 356 -0.17 -32.07 -8.61
N SER A 357 0.05 -32.18 -9.92
CA SER A 357 -0.59 -33.21 -10.76
C SER A 357 -0.51 -34.65 -10.18
N PRO A 358 0.64 -35.12 -9.64
CA PRO A 358 0.71 -36.45 -9.01
C PRO A 358 -0.06 -36.55 -7.69
N ILE A 359 -0.24 -35.45 -6.96
CA ILE A 359 -1.03 -35.44 -5.71
C ILE A 359 -2.51 -35.68 -6.04
N GLY A 360 -3.00 -35.14 -7.16
CA GLY A 360 -4.35 -35.44 -7.69
C GLY A 360 -4.52 -36.91 -8.09
N PHE A 361 -3.47 -37.55 -8.59
CA PHE A 361 -3.42 -39.00 -8.87
C PHE A 361 -3.38 -39.87 -7.61
N TRP A 362 -3.00 -39.30 -6.46
CA TRP A 362 -2.96 -39.98 -5.16
C TRP A 362 -4.26 -39.88 -4.37
N PHE A 363 -5.15 -38.93 -4.70
CA PHE A 363 -6.47 -38.87 -4.09
C PHE A 363 -7.32 -40.04 -4.60
N PRO A 364 -7.71 -40.99 -3.74
CA PRO A 364 -8.54 -42.09 -4.16
C PRO A 364 -9.96 -41.55 -4.34
N THR A 365 -10.31 -41.15 -5.56
CA THR A 365 -11.71 -41.01 -5.92
C THR A 365 -12.33 -42.41 -5.89
N ARG A 366 -13.60 -42.51 -5.46
CA ARG A 366 -14.32 -43.78 -5.24
C ARG A 366 -14.27 -44.73 -6.45
N THR A 367 -14.10 -44.15 -7.65
CA THR A 367 -13.93 -44.82 -8.96
C THR A 367 -12.55 -45.48 -9.14
N LEU A 368 -11.49 -44.93 -8.53
CA LEU A 368 -10.13 -45.46 -8.59
C LEU A 368 -9.94 -46.66 -7.66
N TYR A 369 -10.61 -46.68 -6.50
CA TYR A 369 -10.56 -47.82 -5.57
C TYR A 369 -11.23 -49.08 -6.13
N SER A 370 -12.26 -48.93 -6.97
CA SER A 370 -12.97 -50.08 -7.56
C SER A 370 -12.24 -50.72 -8.74
N GLN A 371 -11.21 -50.07 -9.31
CA GLN A 371 -10.53 -50.58 -10.51
C GLN A 371 -9.02 -50.83 -10.38
N LEU A 372 -8.34 -50.37 -9.31
CA LEU A 372 -6.88 -50.50 -9.24
C LEU A 372 -6.41 -51.62 -8.30
N HIS A 373 -6.26 -52.81 -8.85
CA HIS A 373 -5.37 -53.88 -8.34
C HIS A 373 -3.87 -53.58 -8.61
N THR A 374 -3.50 -52.32 -8.85
CA THR A 374 -2.10 -51.95 -9.08
C THR A 374 -1.31 -51.96 -7.78
N SER A 375 -0.13 -52.58 -7.82
CA SER A 375 0.71 -52.75 -6.63
C SER A 375 1.15 -51.40 -6.05
N LEU A 376 1.21 -51.33 -4.72
CA LEU A 376 1.68 -50.18 -3.94
C LEU A 376 3.04 -49.67 -4.45
N TRP A 377 3.90 -50.60 -4.88
CA TRP A 377 5.22 -50.32 -5.43
C TRP A 377 5.17 -49.41 -6.65
N TYR A 378 4.27 -49.69 -7.62
CA TYR A 378 4.16 -48.86 -8.82
C TYR A 378 3.81 -47.40 -8.49
N ARG A 379 2.93 -47.19 -7.49
CA ARG A 379 2.54 -45.84 -7.02
C ARG A 379 3.71 -45.14 -6.35
N LEU A 380 4.47 -45.85 -5.52
CA LEU A 380 5.65 -45.31 -4.86
C LEU A 380 6.72 -44.89 -5.90
N THR A 381 7.00 -45.75 -6.89
CA THR A 381 8.01 -45.46 -7.93
C THR A 381 7.61 -44.28 -8.80
N LEU A 382 6.34 -44.18 -9.20
CA LEU A 382 5.82 -43.03 -9.96
C LEU A 382 5.97 -41.73 -9.16
N THR A 383 5.72 -41.78 -7.85
CA THR A 383 5.82 -40.62 -6.95
C THR A 383 7.27 -40.15 -6.84
N VAL A 384 8.21 -41.07 -6.62
CA VAL A 384 9.64 -40.75 -6.54
C VAL A 384 10.15 -40.19 -7.87
N ALA A 385 9.73 -40.76 -9.00
CA ALA A 385 10.11 -40.27 -10.33
C ALA A 385 9.59 -38.85 -10.61
N MET A 386 8.34 -38.56 -10.22
CA MET A 386 7.74 -37.25 -10.40
C MET A 386 8.34 -36.19 -9.46
N VAL A 387 8.60 -36.53 -8.20
CA VAL A 387 9.32 -35.66 -7.27
C VAL A 387 10.74 -35.37 -7.80
N GLY A 388 11.44 -36.39 -8.30
CA GLY A 388 12.75 -36.24 -8.94
C GLY A 388 12.74 -35.29 -10.15
N MET A 389 11.74 -35.40 -11.03
CA MET A 389 11.58 -34.45 -12.14
C MET A 389 11.28 -33.03 -11.67
N GLY A 390 10.47 -32.85 -10.62
CA GLY A 390 10.20 -31.53 -10.05
C GLY A 390 11.46 -30.84 -9.50
N PHE A 391 12.31 -31.59 -8.80
CA PHE A 391 13.61 -31.09 -8.34
C PHE A 391 14.53 -30.73 -9.52
N LEU A 392 14.54 -31.54 -10.59
CA LEU A 392 15.36 -31.27 -11.78
C LEU A 392 14.94 -29.95 -12.46
N VAL A 393 13.64 -29.74 -12.68
CA VAL A 393 13.10 -28.53 -13.30
C VAL A 393 13.38 -27.28 -12.45
N THR A 394 13.23 -27.41 -11.12
CA THR A 394 13.52 -26.30 -10.19
C THR A 394 15.01 -25.96 -10.19
N TYR A 395 15.87 -26.97 -10.18
CA TYR A 395 17.31 -26.81 -10.28
C TYR A 395 17.71 -26.09 -11.58
N PHE A 396 17.19 -26.53 -12.73
CA PHE A 396 17.43 -25.86 -14.02
C PHE A 396 16.88 -24.44 -14.09
N SER A 397 15.78 -24.14 -13.41
CA SER A 397 15.20 -22.79 -13.36
C SER A 397 15.99 -21.83 -12.44
N MET A 398 16.71 -22.38 -11.45
CA MET A 398 17.55 -21.61 -10.54
C MET A 398 19.02 -21.54 -10.97
N SER A 399 19.44 -22.33 -11.96
CA SER A 399 20.78 -22.24 -12.52
C SER A 399 21.06 -20.81 -13.01
N PRO A 400 22.11 -20.14 -12.49
CA PRO A 400 22.48 -18.83 -12.99
C PRO A 400 22.82 -18.93 -14.47
N LEU A 401 22.24 -18.07 -15.31
CA LEU A 401 22.64 -17.96 -16.71
C LEU A 401 24.12 -17.66 -16.76
N SER A 402 24.82 -18.40 -17.61
CA SER A 402 26.23 -18.20 -17.90
C SER A 402 26.46 -16.73 -18.26
N SER A 403 27.55 -16.15 -17.73
CA SER A 403 27.94 -14.77 -18.05
C SER A 403 28.19 -14.54 -19.54
N ALA A 404 28.30 -15.61 -20.34
CA ALA A 404 28.45 -15.55 -21.79
C ALA A 404 27.16 -15.16 -22.55
N ASP A 405 25.97 -15.24 -21.92
CA ASP A 405 24.68 -14.90 -22.57
C ASP A 405 24.25 -13.44 -22.33
N VAL A 406 25.09 -12.62 -21.71
CA VAL A 406 24.79 -11.23 -21.29
C VAL A 406 25.64 -10.18 -22.04
N GLU A 407 26.54 -10.61 -22.95
CA GLU A 407 27.13 -9.74 -23.98
C GLU A 407 26.25 -9.73 -25.24
#